data_AF-V4JJ74-F1
#
_entry.id   AF-V4JJ74-F1
#
_cell.length_a   1.000
_cell.length_b   1.000
_cell.length_c   1.000
_cell.angle_alpha   90.00
_cell.angle_beta   90.00
_cell.angle_gamma   90.00
#
_symmetry.space_group_name_H-M   'P 1'
#
loop_
_entity.id
_entity.type
_entity.pdbx_description
1 polymer ?
#
loop_
_entity_poly.entity_id
_entity_poly.type
_entity_poly.pdbx_seq_one_letter_code
_entity_poly.pdbx_strand_id
1 'polypeptide(L)'
;MGNAMKLTSKTRLIALSALLGTTLAGLAGVASAAPTIIVDLYFDLNAPPGSCVHRDQWLGFTYSYFCTLNGVQGEFEGETEYGMVYPSGTLWHFKGNSCQPGVGFRVICHD
;
A
#
# COMPACT_ATOMS: atom_id res chain seq x y z
N MET A 1 -16.94 25.50 6.73
CA MET A 1 -17.39 25.27 5.34
C MET A 1 -16.18 24.83 4.52
N GLY A 2 -15.86 23.54 4.56
CA GLY A 2 -14.71 22.97 3.85
C GLY A 2 -15.21 22.17 2.65
N ASN A 3 -14.73 22.51 1.46
CA ASN A 3 -15.17 21.92 0.21
C ASN A 3 -14.70 20.46 0.09
N ALA A 4 -15.65 19.55 -0.16
CA ALA A 4 -15.39 18.16 -0.48
C ALA A 4 -14.58 18.07 -1.79
N MET A 5 -13.37 17.52 -1.70
CA MET A 5 -12.54 17.22 -2.87
C MET A 5 -13.12 15.98 -3.57
N LYS A 6 -13.81 16.21 -4.68
CA LYS A 6 -14.46 15.18 -5.51
C LYS A 6 -13.46 14.65 -6.53
N LEU A 7 -12.71 13.60 -6.19
CA LEU A 7 -11.85 12.91 -7.16
C LEU A 7 -12.73 12.12 -8.14
N THR A 8 -12.85 12.62 -9.36
CA THR A 8 -13.50 11.90 -10.48
C THR A 8 -12.42 11.34 -11.39
N SER A 9 -11.94 10.13 -11.08
CA SER A 9 -11.08 9.37 -11.99
C SER A 9 -11.96 8.55 -12.94
N LYS A 10 -12.26 9.10 -14.12
CA LYS A 10 -12.76 8.32 -15.26
C LYS A 10 -11.60 7.94 -16.16
N THR A 11 -10.77 7.00 -15.72
CA THR A 11 -9.80 6.36 -16.61
C THR A 11 -10.50 5.25 -17.36
N ARG A 12 -10.82 5.51 -18.63
CA ARG A 12 -11.32 4.49 -19.55
C ARG A 12 -10.18 3.53 -19.88
N LEU A 13 -10.26 2.29 -19.39
CA LEU A 13 -9.46 1.20 -19.92
C LEU A 13 -9.94 0.90 -21.34
N ILE A 14 -9.13 1.24 -22.33
CA ILE A 14 -9.31 0.79 -23.72
C ILE A 14 -8.83 -0.66 -23.74
N ALA A 15 -9.76 -1.61 -23.78
CA ALA A 15 -9.47 -3.00 -24.09
C ALA A 15 -9.11 -3.09 -25.58
N LEU A 16 -7.82 -3.25 -25.88
CA LEU A 16 -7.36 -3.56 -27.24
C LEU A 16 -7.60 -5.05 -27.50
N SER A 17 -8.62 -5.37 -28.27
CA SER A 17 -8.83 -6.70 -28.83
C SER A 17 -7.81 -6.93 -29.95
N ALA A 18 -6.94 -7.93 -29.80
CA ALA A 18 -6.12 -8.46 -30.90
C ALA A 18 -6.40 -9.96 -31.04
N LEU A 19 -7.07 -10.33 -32.12
CA LEU A 19 -7.39 -11.72 -32.48
C LEU A 19 -6.39 -12.22 -33.53
N LEU A 20 -5.66 -13.27 -33.15
CA LEU A 20 -5.00 -14.35 -33.91
C LEU A 20 -4.31 -14.06 -35.27
N GLY A 21 -2.99 -14.20 -35.26
CA GLY A 21 -2.20 -14.70 -36.39
C GLY A 21 -1.27 -15.82 -35.89
N THR A 22 -1.57 -17.07 -36.23
CA THR A 22 -0.75 -18.23 -35.88
C THR A 22 0.38 -18.43 -36.89
N THR A 23 1.61 -18.13 -36.49
CA THR A 23 2.82 -18.71 -37.10
C THR A 23 3.55 -19.54 -36.05
N LEU A 24 3.67 -20.85 -36.31
CA LEU A 24 4.44 -21.82 -35.52
C LEU A 24 5.94 -21.45 -35.55
N ALA A 25 6.44 -20.86 -34.46
CA ALA A 25 7.80 -21.06 -33.93
C ALA A 25 7.95 -20.26 -32.62
N GLY A 26 7.87 -20.96 -31.49
CA GLY A 26 8.43 -20.48 -30.21
C GLY A 26 7.75 -19.29 -29.53
N LEU A 27 6.43 -19.27 -29.39
CA LEU A 27 5.80 -18.41 -28.37
C LEU A 27 5.91 -19.10 -27.00
N ALA A 28 7.01 -18.85 -26.30
CA ALA A 28 7.03 -19.01 -24.86
C ALA A 28 5.98 -18.05 -24.28
N GLY A 29 4.84 -18.59 -23.86
CA GLY A 29 3.81 -17.82 -23.18
C GLY A 29 4.41 -17.20 -21.93
N VAL A 30 4.54 -15.88 -21.89
CA VAL A 30 4.76 -15.16 -20.64
C VAL A 30 3.46 -15.23 -19.85
N ALA A 31 3.34 -16.26 -19.02
CA ALA A 31 2.32 -16.30 -17.99
C ALA A 31 2.63 -15.16 -17.02
N SER A 32 1.91 -14.05 -17.13
CA SER A 32 1.88 -13.03 -16.09
C SER A 32 1.14 -13.63 -14.90
N ALA A 33 1.89 -14.08 -13.89
CA ALA A 33 1.32 -14.29 -12.57
C ALA A 33 0.94 -12.90 -12.02
N ALA A 34 -0.30 -12.75 -11.57
CA ALA A 34 -0.67 -11.57 -10.81
C ALA A 34 -0.01 -11.66 -9.43
N PRO A 35 0.50 -10.55 -8.88
CA PRO A 35 1.07 -10.54 -7.53
C PRO A 35 0.02 -10.98 -6.50
N THR A 36 0.37 -11.92 -5.62
CA THR A 36 -0.51 -12.44 -4.57
C THR A 36 -0.30 -11.63 -3.30
N ILE A 37 -1.39 -11.30 -2.58
CA ILE A 37 -1.27 -10.66 -1.26
C ILE A 37 -0.82 -11.72 -0.25
N ILE A 38 0.33 -11.48 0.37
CA ILE A 38 0.91 -12.39 1.39
C ILE A 38 0.89 -11.79 2.79
N VAL A 39 0.79 -10.46 2.90
CA VAL A 39 0.65 -9.73 4.17
C VAL A 39 -0.41 -8.67 3.98
N ASP A 40 -1.34 -8.58 4.92
CA ASP A 40 -2.36 -7.55 4.99
C ASP A 40 -2.55 -7.17 6.47
N LEU A 41 -1.99 -6.04 6.86
CA LEU A 41 -1.94 -5.58 8.24
C LEU A 41 -2.57 -4.20 8.36
N TYR A 42 -3.32 -4.00 9.44
CA TYR A 42 -3.83 -2.70 9.86
C TYR A 42 -3.12 -2.27 11.14
N PHE A 43 -2.51 -1.08 11.11
CA PHE A 43 -1.85 -0.44 12.22
C PHE A 43 -2.73 0.65 12.79
N ASP A 44 -3.29 0.40 13.96
CA ASP A 44 -4.03 1.38 14.73
C ASP A 44 -3.07 2.29 15.52
N LEU A 45 -3.08 3.58 15.17
CA LEU A 45 -2.36 4.66 15.85
C LEU A 45 -3.32 5.59 16.61
N ASN A 46 -4.53 5.14 16.93
CA ASN A 46 -5.53 5.90 17.68
C ASN A 46 -5.00 6.34 19.05
N ALA A 47 -4.43 7.54 19.10
CA ALA A 47 -3.81 8.07 20.31
C ALA A 47 -4.89 8.66 21.24
N PRO A 48 -4.84 8.36 22.54
CA PRO A 48 -5.62 9.10 23.54
C PRO A 48 -5.27 10.60 23.52
N PRO A 49 -6.22 11.49 23.86
CA PRO A 49 -5.97 12.92 23.96
C PRO A 49 -4.76 13.24 24.85
N GLY A 50 -3.83 14.04 24.32
CA GLY A 50 -2.62 14.45 25.04
C GLY A 50 -1.47 13.43 25.01
N SER A 51 -1.55 12.40 24.19
CA SER A 51 -0.49 11.39 24.02
C SER A 51 -0.21 11.11 22.54
N CYS A 52 0.88 10.40 22.26
CA CYS A 52 1.23 9.98 20.91
C CYS A 52 1.49 8.46 20.87
N VAL A 53 1.09 7.83 19.78
CA VAL A 53 1.34 6.42 19.49
C VAL A 53 2.41 6.32 18.41
N HIS A 54 3.50 5.65 18.77
CA HIS A 54 4.55 5.25 17.83
C HIS A 54 4.45 3.76 17.53
N ARG A 55 4.68 3.38 16.27
CA ARG A 55 4.78 1.99 15.82
C ARG A 55 6.01 1.83 14.95
N ASP A 56 6.74 0.74 15.20
CA ASP A 56 7.77 0.20 14.33
C ASP A 56 7.53 -1.31 14.26
N GLN A 57 7.26 -1.83 13.06
CA GLN A 57 6.90 -3.21 12.85
C GLN A 57 7.65 -3.79 11.65
N TRP A 58 8.24 -4.96 11.86
CA TRP A 58 8.77 -5.78 10.78
C TRP A 58 7.64 -6.42 9.97
N LEU A 59 7.72 -6.29 8.64
CA LEU A 59 6.72 -6.80 7.70
C LEU A 59 7.19 -8.07 6.96
N GLY A 60 8.50 -8.29 6.89
CA GLY A 60 9.07 -9.44 6.20
C GLY A 60 10.40 -9.17 5.47
N PHE A 61 10.91 -10.13 4.68
CA PHE A 61 12.11 -10.05 3.86
C PHE A 61 11.90 -9.36 2.49
N THR A 62 12.87 -8.56 2.04
CA THR A 62 12.78 -7.80 0.77
C THR A 62 13.01 -8.63 -0.49
N TYR A 63 13.59 -9.82 -0.38
CA TYR A 63 14.00 -10.63 -1.53
C TYR A 63 12.86 -11.32 -2.28
N SER A 64 11.68 -11.40 -1.67
CA SER A 64 10.58 -12.22 -2.17
C SER A 64 9.26 -11.47 -2.26
N TYR A 65 9.23 -10.20 -1.86
CA TYR A 65 8.01 -9.40 -1.90
C TYR A 65 8.33 -7.92 -1.81
N PHE A 66 7.37 -7.11 -2.22
CA PHE A 66 7.35 -5.67 -1.97
C PHE A 66 6.16 -5.30 -1.10
N CYS A 67 6.36 -4.34 -0.19
CA CYS A 67 5.31 -3.87 0.70
C CYS A 67 4.94 -2.42 0.37
N THR A 68 3.66 -2.08 0.49
CA THR A 68 3.13 -0.75 0.21
C THR A 68 2.11 -0.33 1.26
N LEU A 69 1.94 0.98 1.43
CA LEU A 69 0.77 1.54 2.10
C LEU A 69 -0.41 1.45 1.13
N ASN A 70 -1.46 0.75 1.53
CA ASN A 70 -2.66 0.56 0.72
C ASN A 70 -3.87 1.36 1.23
N GLY A 71 -3.78 1.90 2.44
CA GLY A 71 -4.85 2.71 3.01
C GLY A 71 -4.37 3.56 4.17
N VAL A 72 -5.04 4.69 4.35
CA VAL A 72 -4.83 5.62 5.45
C VAL A 72 -6.20 6.01 5.99
N GLN A 73 -6.32 6.13 7.30
CA GLN A 73 -7.53 6.55 8.01
C GLN A 73 -7.18 7.60 9.06
N GLY A 74 -8.14 8.48 9.36
CA GLY A 74 -8.06 9.47 10.43
C GLY A 74 -7.80 10.88 9.92
N GLU A 75 -7.75 11.81 10.87
CA GLU A 75 -7.37 13.20 10.60
C GLU A 75 -5.90 13.40 10.99
N PHE A 76 -5.15 14.02 10.08
CA PHE A 76 -3.73 14.31 10.24
C PHE A 76 -3.60 15.82 10.45
N GLU A 77 -3.64 16.23 11.72
CA GLU A 77 -3.62 17.64 12.10
C GLU A 77 -2.22 18.13 12.50
N GLY A 78 -1.28 17.21 12.76
CA GLY A 78 0.09 17.52 13.17
C GLY A 78 1.12 17.34 12.06
N GLU A 79 2.17 18.16 12.08
CA GLU A 79 3.32 18.05 11.15
C GLU A 79 4.16 16.77 11.37
N THR A 80 3.97 16.10 12.51
CA THR A 80 4.74 14.92 12.92
C THR A 80 3.98 13.61 12.72
N GLU A 81 2.83 13.64 12.04
CA GLU A 81 1.98 12.47 11.83
C GLU A 81 2.28 11.80 10.50
N TYR A 82 2.64 10.52 10.55
CA TYR A 82 3.05 9.79 9.36
C TYR A 82 2.86 8.29 9.51
N GLY A 83 2.82 7.63 8.36
CA GLY A 83 3.04 6.20 8.21
C GLY A 83 3.95 6.03 7.00
N MET A 84 4.93 5.15 7.12
CA MET A 84 5.87 4.85 6.04
C MET A 84 6.16 3.36 6.01
N VAL A 85 6.23 2.82 4.80
CA VAL A 85 6.75 1.49 4.53
C VAL A 85 8.06 1.66 3.79
N TYR A 86 9.15 1.08 4.31
CA TYR A 86 10.48 1.24 3.74
C TYR A 86 11.31 -0.03 3.89
N PRO A 87 12.23 -0.29 2.95
CA PRO A 87 13.21 -1.36 3.11
C PRO A 87 14.34 -0.88 4.03
N SER A 88 14.80 -1.75 4.91
CA SER A 88 16.01 -1.58 5.72
C SER A 88 16.82 -2.86 5.65
N GLY A 89 17.92 -2.84 4.88
CA GLY A 89 18.69 -4.05 4.58
C GLY A 89 17.83 -5.10 3.88
N THR A 90 17.70 -6.27 4.51
CA THR A 90 16.99 -7.43 3.95
C THR A 90 15.52 -7.47 4.33
N LEU A 91 15.01 -6.45 5.02
CA LEU A 91 13.69 -6.46 5.65
C LEU A 91 12.84 -5.26 5.23
N TRP A 92 11.54 -5.49 5.11
CA TRP A 92 10.52 -4.45 5.04
C TRP A 92 10.07 -4.05 6.44
N HIS A 93 9.91 -2.75 6.64
CA HIS A 93 9.46 -2.15 7.89
C HIS A 93 8.27 -1.23 7.64
N PHE A 94 7.34 -1.22 8.58
CA PHE A 94 6.38 -0.15 8.77
C PHE A 94 6.83 0.70 9.95
N LYS A 95 6.84 2.02 9.78
CA LYS A 95 7.00 2.98 10.87
C LYS A 95 5.87 4.00 10.82
N GLY A 96 5.29 4.30 11.96
CA GLY A 96 4.21 5.27 12.06
C GLY A 96 4.24 6.06 13.36
N ASN A 97 3.70 7.26 13.32
CA ASN A 97 3.52 8.13 14.47
C ASN A 97 2.24 8.94 14.31
N SER A 98 1.45 9.06 15.37
CA SER A 98 0.33 10.01 15.44
C SER A 98 0.06 10.41 16.88
N CYS A 99 -0.39 11.65 17.08
CA CYS A 99 -0.89 12.15 18.36
C CYS A 99 -2.40 12.41 18.33
N GLN A 100 -3.04 12.05 17.22
CA GLN A 100 -4.47 12.25 17.00
C GLN A 100 -5.24 10.94 17.20
N PRO A 101 -6.48 11.02 17.69
CA PRO A 101 -7.36 9.87 17.71
C PRO A 101 -7.79 9.48 16.30
N GLY A 102 -8.03 8.19 16.09
CA GLY A 102 -8.60 7.64 14.86
C GLY A 102 -7.63 7.52 13.68
N VAL A 103 -6.33 7.78 13.87
CA VAL A 103 -5.32 7.60 12.83
C VAL A 103 -4.95 6.12 12.68
N GLY A 104 -4.87 5.66 11.44
CA GLY A 104 -4.44 4.29 11.15
C GLY A 104 -3.97 4.08 9.71
N PHE A 105 -3.24 2.98 9.51
CA PHE A 105 -2.59 2.65 8.24
C PHE A 105 -2.80 1.19 7.87
N ARG A 106 -3.09 0.93 6.60
CA ARG A 106 -3.13 -0.42 6.04
C ARG A 106 -1.89 -0.66 5.20
N VAL A 107 -1.20 -1.75 5.47
CA VAL A 107 0.00 -2.19 4.75
C VAL A 107 -0.31 -3.52 4.08
N ILE A 108 0.04 -3.60 2.79
CA ILE A 108 -0.08 -4.83 2.01
C ILE A 108 1.28 -5.18 1.42
N CYS A 109 1.66 -6.46 1.51
CA CYS A 109 2.82 -7.01 0.80
C CYS A 109 2.40 -8.04 -0.24
N HIS A 110 3.10 -8.01 -1.36
CA HIS A 110 2.86 -8.85 -2.53
C HIS A 110 4.11 -9.66 -2.88
N ASP A 111 3.94 -10.93 -3.24
CA ASP A 111 5.01 -11.79 -3.78
C ASP A 111 5.38 -11.49 -5.24
#